data_AF-A0A9D2JKY4-F1
#
_entry.id   AF-A0A9D2JKY4-F1
#
_cell.length_a   1.000
_cell.length_b   1.000
_cell.length_c   1.000
_cell.angle_alpha   90.00
_cell.angle_beta   90.00
_cell.angle_gamma   90.00
#
_symmetry.space_group_name_H-M   'P 1'
#
loop_
_entity.id
_entity.type
_entity.pdbx_description
1 polymer ?
#
loop_
_entity_poly.entity_id
_entity_poly.type
_entity_poly.pdbx_seq_one_letter_code
_entity_poly.pdbx_strand_id
1 'polypeptide(L)'
;SEINTEIRMQQQEYDILVNEGIRLNMELESGASLSKVEEYASNVLGMVKMEKSQMQYIELTDGTTVEIMQQEEPNLFDQVQRLLTEFVENITGKA
;
A
#
# COMPACT_ATOMS: atom_id res chain seq x y z
N SER A 1 -41.71 37.80 -23.45
CA SER A 1 -41.28 38.64 -22.32
C SER A 1 -39.80 38.40 -22.13
N GLU A 2 -38.98 39.45 -22.12
CA GLU A 2 -37.53 39.38 -21.90
C GLU A 2 -37.17 38.58 -20.64
N ILE A 3 -38.00 38.68 -19.60
CA ILE A 3 -37.86 37.93 -18.35
C ILE A 3 -37.85 36.40 -18.57
N ASN A 4 -38.69 35.87 -19.47
CA ASN A 4 -38.67 34.43 -19.77
C ASN A 4 -37.41 34.01 -20.52
N THR A 5 -36.83 34.90 -21.32
CA THR A 5 -35.56 34.66 -22.01
C THR A 5 -34.41 34.66 -21.00
N GLU A 6 -34.41 35.61 -20.07
CA GLU A 6 -33.42 35.72 -19.01
C GLU A 6 -33.44 34.52 -18.06
N ILE A 7 -34.63 34.08 -17.62
CA ILE A 7 -34.80 32.86 -16.82
C ILE A 7 -34.23 31.64 -17.56
N ARG A 8 -34.46 31.54 -18.87
CA ARG A 8 -33.96 30.43 -19.67
C ARG A 8 -32.43 30.42 -19.78
N MET A 9 -31.81 31.60 -19.91
CA MET A 9 -30.35 31.73 -19.95
C MET A 9 -29.73 31.36 -18.61
N GLN A 10 -30.30 31.86 -17.50
CA GLN A 10 -29.84 31.51 -16.16
C GLN A 10 -30.01 30.02 -15.87
N GLN A 11 -31.08 29.39 -16.35
CA GLN A 11 -31.26 27.94 -16.21
C GLN A 11 -30.21 27.14 -17.00
N GLN A 12 -29.91 27.54 -18.24
CA GLN A 12 -28.83 26.91 -19.00
C GLN A 12 -27.46 27.06 -18.32
N GLU A 13 -27.17 28.24 -17.79
CA GLU A 13 -25.92 28.49 -17.09
C GLU A 13 -25.82 27.70 -15.79
N TYR A 14 -26.93 27.60 -15.04
CA TYR A 14 -27.03 26.72 -13.88
C TYR A 14 -26.75 25.26 -14.24
N ASP A 15 -27.38 24.75 -15.30
CA ASP A 15 -27.19 23.35 -15.74
C ASP A 15 -25.73 23.08 -16.18
N ILE A 16 -25.08 24.06 -16.82
CA ILE A 16 -23.66 23.97 -17.18
C ILE A 16 -22.79 23.88 -15.92
N LEU A 17 -23.00 24.76 -14.95
CA LEU A 17 -22.23 24.80 -13.72
C LEU A 17 -22.41 23.54 -12.87
N VAL A 18 -23.62 22.99 -12.82
CA VAL A 18 -23.91 21.72 -12.12
C VAL A 18 -23.14 20.57 -12.76
N ASN A 19 -23.19 20.45 -14.10
CA ASN A 19 -22.48 19.39 -14.81
C ASN A 19 -20.96 19.50 -14.66
N GLU A 20 -20.43 20.73 -14.66
CA GLU A 20 -19.02 21.00 -14.40
C GLU A 20 -18.61 20.56 -12.99
N GLY A 21 -19.42 20.86 -11.98
CA GLY A 21 -19.20 20.45 -10.60
C GLY A 21 -19.20 18.92 -10.43
N ILE A 22 -20.12 18.22 -11.10
CA ILE A 22 -20.15 16.76 -11.11
C ILE A 22 -18.87 16.21 -11.76
N ARG A 23 -18.42 16.78 -12.88
CA ARG A 23 -17.18 16.37 -13.54
C ARG A 23 -15.95 16.55 -12.64
N LEU A 24 -15.80 17.72 -12.04
CA LEU A 24 -14.69 18.04 -11.15
C LEU A 24 -14.69 17.12 -9.90
N ASN A 25 -15.86 16.81 -9.36
CA ASN A 25 -15.97 15.84 -8.27
C ASN A 25 -15.55 14.42 -8.71
N MET A 26 -15.96 13.96 -9.90
CA MET A 26 -15.49 12.68 -10.44
C MET A 26 -13.97 12.68 -10.66
N GLU A 27 -13.40 13.79 -11.11
CA GLU A 27 -11.96 13.93 -11.32
C GLU A 27 -11.20 13.90 -9.99
N LEU A 28 -11.70 14.60 -8.96
CA LEU A 28 -11.18 14.58 -7.59
C LEU A 28 -11.27 13.18 -6.97
N GLU A 29 -12.41 12.50 -7.10
CA GLU A 29 -12.60 11.13 -6.64
C GLU A 29 -11.67 10.15 -7.38
N SER A 30 -11.44 10.35 -8.68
CA SER A 30 -10.47 9.56 -9.43
C SER A 30 -9.02 9.85 -8.99
N GLY A 31 -8.73 11.10 -8.60
CA GLY A 31 -7.42 11.57 -8.17
C GLY A 31 -7.07 11.14 -6.74
N ALA A 32 -8.06 11.08 -5.85
CA ALA A 32 -7.96 10.61 -4.48
C ALA A 32 -8.36 9.13 -4.32
N SER A 33 -8.70 8.47 -5.43
CA SER A 33 -9.13 7.07 -5.45
C SER A 33 -8.13 6.22 -4.68
N LEU A 34 -8.67 5.33 -3.83
CA LEU A 34 -7.92 4.29 -3.15
C LEU A 34 -6.97 3.56 -4.12
N SER A 35 -7.32 3.47 -5.41
CA SER A 35 -6.49 2.91 -6.47
C SER A 35 -5.17 3.65 -6.66
N LYS A 36 -5.13 4.99 -6.53
CA LYS A 36 -3.90 5.79 -6.64
C LYS A 36 -3.00 5.60 -5.42
N VAL A 37 -3.62 5.45 -4.24
CA VAL A 37 -2.91 5.09 -3.00
C VAL A 37 -2.35 3.68 -3.10
N GLU A 38 -3.12 2.71 -3.60
CA GLU A 38 -2.70 1.33 -3.85
C GLU A 38 -1.61 1.25 -4.92
N GLU A 39 -1.71 2.03 -5.99
CA GLU A 39 -0.71 2.08 -7.07
C GLU A 39 0.62 2.64 -6.55
N TYR A 40 0.59 3.76 -5.82
CA TYR A 40 1.79 4.32 -5.22
C TYR A 40 2.40 3.37 -4.19
N ALA A 41 1.56 2.77 -3.35
CA ALA A 41 1.95 1.77 -2.38
C ALA A 41 2.68 0.59 -3.03
N SER A 42 2.11 0.03 -4.10
CA SER A 42 2.64 -1.16 -4.75
C SER A 42 3.83 -0.85 -5.64
N ASN A 43 3.74 0.17 -6.48
CA ASN A 43 4.69 0.41 -7.56
C ASN A 43 5.86 1.33 -7.16
N VAL A 44 5.66 2.21 -6.17
CA VAL A 44 6.72 3.13 -5.69
C VAL A 44 7.31 2.63 -4.38
N LEU A 45 6.46 2.25 -3.42
CA LEU A 45 6.93 1.80 -2.10
C LEU A 45 7.19 0.28 -2.04
N GLY A 46 6.82 -0.48 -3.07
CA GLY A 46 7.00 -1.94 -3.09
C GLY A 46 6.12 -2.69 -2.09
N MET A 47 5.06 -2.06 -1.58
CA MET A 47 4.16 -2.65 -0.60
C MET A 47 3.27 -3.70 -1.27
N VAL A 48 3.22 -4.88 -0.68
CA VAL A 48 2.34 -5.97 -1.13
C VAL A 48 1.16 -6.10 -0.17
N LYS A 49 -0.01 -6.49 -0.70
CA LYS A 49 -1.19 -6.74 0.14
C LYS A 49 -0.88 -7.91 1.08
N MET A 50 -0.99 -7.67 2.39
CA MET A 50 -0.69 -8.65 3.42
C MET A 50 -1.62 -9.86 3.30
N GLU A 51 -1.06 -11.03 3.03
CA GLU A 51 -1.78 -12.29 3.05
C GLU A 51 -2.03 -12.72 4.50
N LYS A 52 -3.21 -13.27 4.81
CA LYS A 52 -3.53 -13.71 6.19
C LYS A 52 -2.55 -14.75 6.73
N SER A 53 -1.92 -15.51 5.84
CA SER A 53 -0.87 -16.49 6.15
C SER A 53 0.47 -15.88 6.57
N GLN A 54 0.68 -14.57 6.34
CA GLN A 54 1.90 -13.84 6.72
C GLN A 54 1.80 -13.21 8.13
N MET A 55 0.64 -13.32 8.81
CA MET A 55 0.52 -12.86 10.20
C MET A 55 0.96 -13.96 11.15
N GLN A 56 2.15 -13.82 11.73
CA GLN A 56 2.65 -14.69 12.80
C GLN A 56 2.63 -13.92 14.13
N TYR A 57 1.79 -14.38 15.05
CA TYR A 57 1.77 -13.89 16.43
C TYR A 57 2.96 -14.50 17.17
N ILE A 58 3.92 -13.68 17.56
CA ILE A 58 4.98 -14.10 18.48
C ILE A 58 4.39 -13.93 19.88
N GLU A 59 3.97 -15.04 20.50
CA GLU A 59 3.72 -15.06 21.93
C GLU A 59 5.06 -14.90 22.65
N LEU A 60 5.30 -13.73 23.22
CA LEU A 60 6.38 -13.52 24.17
C LEU A 60 5.94 -14.20 25.48
N THR A 61 6.22 -15.50 25.59
CA THR A 61 6.08 -16.19 26.87
C THR A 61 7.18 -15.67 27.79
N ASP A 62 6.84 -14.73 28.66
CA ASP A 62 7.71 -14.29 29.74
C ASP A 62 8.04 -15.50 30.63
N GLY A 63 9.28 -15.96 30.53
CA GLY A 63 9.91 -16.76 31.57
C GLY A 63 10.50 -18.09 31.09
N THR A 64 11.78 -18.22 31.40
CA THR A 64 12.52 -19.47 31.61
C THR A 64 13.35 -19.93 30.41
N THR A 65 14.56 -19.37 30.39
CA THR A 65 15.82 -20.10 30.21
C THR A 65 16.01 -20.84 28.89
N VAL A 66 16.84 -20.26 28.04
CA VAL A 66 17.52 -20.92 26.93
C VAL A 66 18.36 -22.06 27.51
N GLU A 67 17.77 -23.25 27.66
CA GLU A 67 18.55 -24.48 27.66
C GLU A 67 19.04 -24.67 26.23
N ILE A 68 20.32 -24.36 26.02
CA ILE A 68 21.05 -24.67 24.80
C ILE A 68 21.11 -26.20 24.72
N MET A 69 20.04 -26.82 24.23
CA MET A 69 20.10 -28.18 23.74
C MET A 69 21.09 -28.15 22.57
N GLN A 70 22.25 -28.77 22.76
CA GLN A 70 23.19 -29.05 21.68
C GLN A 70 22.43 -29.86 20.62
N GLN A 71 21.94 -29.18 19.58
CA GLN A 71 21.48 -29.82 18.37
C GLN A 71 22.62 -29.71 17.36
N GLU A 72 23.07 -30.88 16.89
CA GLU A 72 24.06 -31.05 15.82
C GLU A 72 23.53 -30.63 14.44
N GLU A 73 22.28 -30.16 14.37
CA GLU A 73 21.61 -29.65 13.17
C GLU A 73 21.64 -28.12 13.17
N PRO A 74 22.02 -27.46 12.06
CA PRO A 74 22.07 -26.00 12.00
C PRO A 74 20.69 -25.43 12.31
N ASN A 75 20.61 -24.59 13.34
CA ASN A 75 19.38 -23.93 13.75
C ASN A 75 18.84 -23.10 12.57
N LEU A 76 17.51 -23.00 12.43
CA LEU A 76 16.87 -22.27 11.32
C LEU A 76 17.39 -20.83 11.20
N PHE A 77 17.76 -20.22 12.34
CA PHE A 77 18.36 -18.90 12.39
C PHE A 77 19.73 -18.84 11.67
N ASP A 78 20.58 -19.85 11.86
CA ASP A 78 21.90 -19.92 11.23
C ASP A 78 21.78 -20.10 9.72
N GLN A 79 20.78 -20.88 9.28
CA GLN A 79 20.48 -21.09 7.85
C GLN A 79 20.01 -19.78 7.20
N VAL A 80 19.12 -19.03 7.86
CA VAL A 80 18.61 -17.75 7.37
C VAL A 80 19.73 -16.70 7.33
N GLN A 81 20.55 -16.61 8.37
CA GLN A 81 21.67 -15.67 8.41
C GLN A 81 22.68 -15.96 7.29
N ARG A 82 22.97 -17.23 7.02
CA ARG A 82 23.86 -17.64 5.94
C ARG A 82 23.33 -17.21 4.58
N LEU A 83 22.06 -17.47 4.28
CA LEU A 83 21.43 -17.08 3.01
C LEU A 83 21.47 -15.57 2.78
N LEU A 84 21.19 -14.78 3.81
CA LEU A 84 21.26 -13.32 3.73
C LEU A 84 22.70 -12.83 3.51
N THR A 85 23.68 -13.47 4.16
CA THR A 85 25.10 -13.16 3.99
C THR A 85 25.54 -13.44 2.55
N GLU A 86 25.23 -14.63 2.03
CA GLU A 86 25.56 -15.04 0.65
C GLU A 86 24.89 -14.11 -0.39
N PHE A 87 23.65 -13.67 -0.15
CA PHE A 87 22.96 -12.70 -1.00
C PHE A 87 23.66 -11.33 -1.03
N VAL A 88 24.05 -10.81 0.14
CA VAL A 88 24.74 -9.51 0.26
C VAL A 88 26.14 -9.59 -0.35
N GLU A 89 26.88 -10.67 -0.14
CA GLU A 89 28.21 -10.87 -0.75
C GLU A 89 28.13 -10.89 -2.28
N ASN A 90 27.12 -11.56 -2.84
CA ASN A 90 26.88 -11.62 -4.28
C ASN A 90 26.55 -10.24 -4.88
N ILE A 91 25.76 -9.41 -4.17
CA ILE A 91 25.40 -8.06 -4.62
C ILE A 91 26.52 -7.04 -4.40
N THR A 92 27.31 -7.20 -3.33
CA THR A 92 28.39 -6.28 -2.98
C THR A 92 29.74 -6.63 -3.64
N GLY A 93 29.81 -7.77 -4.33
CA GLY A 93 31.02 -8.22 -5.03
C GLY A 93 32.20 -8.52 -4.10
N LYS A 94 31.94 -8.72 -2.81
CA LYS A 94 32.93 -9.12 -1.82
C LYS A 94 32.86 -10.64 -1.68
N ALA A 95 33.69 -11.34 -2.43
CA ALA A 95 34.04 -12.74 -2.22
C ALA A 95 35.40 -12.84 -1.52
#